data_AF-A0A8R2R958-F1
#
_entry.id   AF-A0A8R2R958-F1
#
_cell.length_a   1.000
_cell.length_b   1.000
_cell.length_c   1.000
_cell.angle_alpha   90.00
_cell.angle_beta   90.00
_cell.angle_gamma   90.00
#
_symmetry.space_group_name_H-M   'P 1'
#
loop_
_entity.id
_entity.type
_entity.pdbx_description
1 polymer ?
#
loop_
_entity_poly.entity_id
_entity_poly.type
_entity_poly.pdbx_seq_one_letter_code
_entity_poly.pdbx_strand_id
1 'polypeptide(L)'
;MSVENKTRVPNFSKSETELLTSLVRQYSHILENKKSDMTNNQLKEQTWSKLAKEFNSLSSFVFRSDKTLRAKYDNIKKRAKTKYSTFRRSLYGTGGGPSAEINFSQEEEVVMELSGTSVMGLPSRNDCDEIVITKETKEKYAETSQDTALPAKNNQNILNIPQ
;
A
#
# COMPACT_ATOMS: atom_id res chain seq x y z
N MET A 1 -24.12 2.90 -39.60
CA MET A 1 -23.32 3.17 -38.38
C MET A 1 -22.69 1.86 -37.95
N SER A 2 -21.40 1.68 -38.22
CA SER A 2 -20.67 0.48 -37.79
C SER A 2 -20.51 0.53 -36.27
N VAL A 3 -21.11 -0.42 -35.57
CA VAL A 3 -20.94 -0.57 -34.13
C VAL A 3 -19.58 -1.26 -33.93
N GLU A 4 -18.53 -0.48 -33.75
CA GLU A 4 -17.24 -1.01 -33.34
C GLU A 4 -17.40 -1.63 -31.94
N ASN A 5 -17.47 -2.96 -31.89
CA ASN A 5 -17.36 -3.71 -30.65
C ASN A 5 -15.97 -3.44 -30.06
N LYS A 6 -15.91 -2.52 -29.09
CA LYS A 6 -14.68 -2.18 -28.38
C LYS A 6 -14.21 -3.42 -27.61
N THR A 7 -13.29 -4.16 -28.21
CA THR A 7 -12.65 -5.32 -27.60
C THR A 7 -12.06 -4.88 -26.26
N ARG A 8 -12.39 -5.61 -25.20
CA ARG A 8 -11.91 -5.28 -23.86
C ARG A 8 -10.38 -5.41 -23.86
N VAL A 9 -9.70 -4.33 -23.49
CA VAL A 9 -8.25 -4.35 -23.32
C VAL A 9 -7.91 -5.41 -22.26
N PRO A 10 -6.93 -6.30 -22.51
CA PRO A 10 -6.52 -7.30 -21.53
C PRO A 10 -6.13 -6.67 -20.20
N ASN A 11 -6.44 -7.37 -19.11
CA ASN A 11 -6.01 -6.95 -17.76
C ASN A 11 -4.49 -6.86 -17.68
N PHE A 12 -4.00 -6.03 -16.76
CA PHE A 12 -2.57 -5.94 -16.46
C PHE A 12 -2.07 -7.24 -15.84
N SER A 13 -1.01 -7.81 -16.38
CA SER A 13 -0.30 -8.92 -15.74
C SER A 13 0.43 -8.46 -14.48
N LYS A 14 0.93 -9.42 -13.68
CA LYS A 14 1.78 -9.12 -12.53
C LYS A 14 3.08 -8.44 -12.96
N SER A 15 3.76 -8.98 -13.97
CA SER A 15 5.00 -8.41 -14.52
C SER A 15 4.80 -7.01 -15.10
N GLU A 16 3.68 -6.75 -15.77
CA GLU A 16 3.33 -5.40 -16.23
C GLU A 16 3.10 -4.43 -15.08
N THR A 17 2.51 -4.90 -13.98
CA THR A 17 2.28 -4.06 -12.80
C THR A 17 3.60 -3.75 -12.09
N GLU A 18 4.51 -4.73 -11.99
CA GLU A 18 5.87 -4.55 -11.45
C GLU A 18 6.72 -3.61 -12.31
N LEU A 19 6.64 -3.74 -13.64
CA LEU A 19 7.30 -2.82 -14.57
C LEU A 19 6.74 -1.40 -14.44
N LEU A 20 5.42 -1.25 -14.30
CA LEU A 20 4.82 0.07 -14.11
C LEU A 20 5.32 0.73 -12.82
N THR A 21 5.34 0.00 -11.70
CA THR A 21 5.80 0.56 -10.43
C THR A 21 7.30 0.88 -10.42
N SER A 22 8.12 0.09 -11.10
CA SER A 22 9.57 0.36 -11.23
C SER A 22 9.86 1.62 -12.05
N LEU A 23 9.16 1.80 -13.18
CA LEU A 23 9.28 3.02 -13.98
C LEU A 23 8.78 4.25 -13.22
N VAL A 24 7.64 4.15 -12.54
CA VAL A 24 7.14 5.27 -11.72
C VAL A 24 8.12 5.62 -10.60
N ARG A 25 8.78 4.63 -9.98
CA ARG A 25 9.84 4.87 -8.98
C ARG A 25 10.98 5.71 -9.53
N GLN A 26 11.44 5.45 -10.75
CA GLN A 26 12.49 6.21 -11.42
C GLN A 26 12.09 7.69 -11.63
N TYR A 27 10.84 7.93 -12.01
CA TYR A 27 10.31 9.28 -12.27
C TYR A 27 9.58 9.92 -11.06
N SER A 28 9.72 9.33 -9.88
CA SER A 28 8.96 9.72 -8.67
C SER A 28 9.14 11.18 -8.27
N HIS A 29 10.35 11.72 -8.41
CA HIS A 29 10.67 13.13 -8.16
C HIS A 29 9.82 14.13 -8.97
N ILE A 30 9.29 13.72 -10.13
CA ILE A 30 8.36 14.51 -10.94
C ILE A 30 6.92 14.11 -10.65
N LEU A 31 6.62 12.81 -10.70
CA LEU A 31 5.25 12.28 -10.65
C LEU A 31 4.60 12.47 -9.27
N GLU A 32 5.36 12.28 -8.19
CA GLU A 32 4.90 12.44 -6.81
C GLU A 32 5.17 13.84 -6.24
N ASN A 33 5.63 14.78 -7.07
CA ASN A 33 5.80 16.16 -6.65
C ASN A 33 4.44 16.77 -6.26
N LYS A 34 4.35 17.31 -5.04
CA LYS A 34 3.13 17.91 -4.49
C LYS A 34 2.85 19.33 -5.02
N LYS A 35 3.80 19.95 -5.70
CA LYS A 35 3.61 21.27 -6.31
C LYS A 35 2.60 21.19 -7.46
N SER A 36 1.66 22.12 -7.47
CA SER A 36 0.61 22.24 -8.47
C SER A 36 0.77 23.53 -9.26
N ASP A 37 1.87 23.61 -10.01
CA ASP A 37 2.14 24.72 -10.93
C ASP A 37 1.85 24.26 -12.36
N MET A 38 1.44 25.17 -13.24
CA MET A 38 1.18 24.85 -14.65
C MET A 38 2.36 24.14 -15.32
N THR A 39 3.58 24.59 -15.04
CA THR A 39 4.83 23.98 -15.52
C THR A 39 5.03 22.57 -14.98
N ASN A 40 4.73 22.33 -13.70
CA ASN A 40 4.79 21.01 -13.08
C ASN A 40 3.75 20.05 -13.68
N ASN A 41 2.56 20.54 -14.00
CA ASN A 41 1.51 19.71 -14.63
C ASN A 41 1.92 19.28 -16.04
N GLN A 42 2.43 20.22 -16.85
CA GLN A 42 2.97 19.90 -18.17
C GLN A 42 4.14 18.93 -18.09
N LEU A 43 5.05 19.11 -17.11
CA LEU A 43 6.16 18.20 -16.89
C LEU A 43 5.68 16.78 -16.53
N LYS A 44 4.65 16.66 -15.67
CA LYS A 44 4.03 15.37 -15.34
C LYS A 44 3.42 14.70 -16.57
N GLU A 45 2.69 15.45 -17.40
CA GLU A 45 2.12 14.93 -18.66
C GLU A 45 3.20 14.41 -19.61
N GLN A 46 4.28 15.19 -19.80
CA GLN A 46 5.42 14.77 -20.61
C GLN A 46 6.10 13.52 -20.05
N THR A 47 6.27 13.44 -18.74
CA THR A 47 6.86 12.29 -18.07
C THR A 47 5.98 11.05 -18.21
N TRP A 48 4.65 11.17 -18.10
CA TRP A 48 3.75 10.05 -18.38
C TRP A 48 3.83 9.58 -19.84
N SER A 49 3.94 10.50 -20.79
CA SER A 49 4.15 10.16 -22.20
C SER A 49 5.46 9.42 -22.44
N LYS A 50 6.56 9.87 -21.82
CA LYS A 50 7.87 9.19 -21.86
C LYS A 50 7.80 7.80 -21.24
N LEU A 51 7.23 7.70 -20.04
CA LEU A 51 7.02 6.44 -19.33
C LEU A 51 6.21 5.46 -20.18
N ALA A 52 5.15 5.92 -20.86
CA ALA A 52 4.35 5.06 -21.74
C ALA A 52 5.16 4.53 -22.92
N LYS A 53 6.03 5.34 -23.54
CA LYS A 53 6.91 4.88 -24.62
C LYS A 53 7.88 3.82 -24.12
N GLU A 54 8.50 4.07 -22.96
CA GLU A 54 9.44 3.14 -22.33
C GLU A 54 8.74 1.83 -21.94
N PHE A 55 7.59 1.92 -21.28
CA PHE A 55 6.76 0.77 -20.91
C PHE A 55 6.40 -0.08 -22.13
N ASN A 56 5.94 0.52 -23.23
CA ASN A 56 5.56 -0.21 -24.43
C ASN A 56 6.76 -0.74 -25.21
N SER A 57 7.96 -0.17 -25.03
CA SER A 57 9.20 -0.72 -25.61
C SER A 57 9.70 -1.95 -24.86
N LEU A 58 9.40 -2.03 -23.55
CA LEU A 58 9.78 -3.13 -22.67
C LEU A 58 8.68 -4.21 -22.58
N SER A 59 7.41 -3.84 -22.76
CA SER A 59 6.27 -4.76 -22.75
C SER A 59 5.94 -5.21 -24.17
N SER A 60 6.26 -6.46 -24.50
CA SER A 60 6.11 -6.99 -25.87
C SER A 60 4.68 -7.39 -26.27
N PHE A 61 3.68 -7.27 -25.38
CA PHE A 61 2.37 -7.90 -25.59
C PHE A 61 1.23 -6.95 -25.93
N VAL A 62 1.05 -5.86 -25.17
CA VAL A 62 -0.13 -4.99 -25.30
C VAL A 62 0.27 -3.54 -25.21
N PHE A 63 -0.11 -2.75 -26.20
CA PHE A 63 0.05 -1.31 -26.16
C PHE A 63 -0.83 -0.69 -25.07
N ARG A 64 -0.22 0.11 -24.19
CA ARG A 64 -0.90 0.83 -23.11
C ARG A 64 -0.64 2.34 -23.27
N SER A 65 -1.72 3.11 -23.33
CA SER A 65 -1.61 4.57 -23.33
C SER A 65 -1.15 5.11 -21.98
N ASP A 66 -0.55 6.30 -21.98
CA ASP A 66 -0.22 7.08 -20.80
C ASP A 66 -1.42 7.20 -19.83
N LYS A 67 -2.63 7.44 -20.36
CA LYS A 67 -3.87 7.50 -19.58
C LYS A 67 -4.18 6.18 -18.89
N THR A 68 -3.99 5.05 -19.58
CA THR A 68 -4.23 3.71 -19.04
C THR A 68 -3.23 3.38 -17.92
N LEU A 69 -1.95 3.69 -18.13
CA LEU A 69 -0.90 3.46 -17.14
C LEU A 69 -1.11 4.32 -15.89
N ARG A 70 -1.43 5.60 -16.08
CA ARG A 70 -1.76 6.51 -14.98
C ARG A 70 -2.96 6.02 -14.18
N ALA A 71 -4.06 5.65 -14.86
CA ALA A 71 -5.25 5.13 -14.19
C ALA A 71 -4.96 3.84 -13.40
N LYS A 72 -4.14 2.94 -13.93
CA LYS A 72 -3.70 1.73 -13.22
C LYS A 72 -2.90 2.09 -11.96
N TYR A 73 -1.96 3.02 -12.06
CA TYR A 73 -1.15 3.48 -10.93
C TYR A 73 -2.01 4.17 -9.85
N ASP A 74 -2.91 5.07 -10.24
CA ASP A 74 -3.83 5.76 -9.33
C ASP A 74 -4.75 4.76 -8.60
N ASN A 75 -5.18 3.70 -9.28
CA ASN A 75 -5.94 2.61 -8.67
C ASN A 75 -5.12 1.83 -7.63
N ILE A 76 -3.84 1.55 -7.91
CA ILE A 76 -2.94 0.91 -6.92
C ILE A 76 -2.81 1.82 -5.69
N LYS A 77 -2.56 3.11 -5.89
CA LYS A 77 -2.47 4.10 -4.82
C LYS A 77 -3.74 4.18 -3.98
N LYS A 78 -4.90 4.20 -4.63
CA LYS A 78 -6.20 4.23 -3.95
C LYS A 78 -6.41 2.97 -3.10
N ARG A 79 -6.11 1.78 -3.64
CA ARG A 79 -6.25 0.52 -2.88
C ARG A 79 -5.31 0.48 -1.68
N ALA A 80 -4.04 0.85 -1.87
CA ALA A 80 -3.05 0.94 -0.79
C ALA A 80 -3.52 1.90 0.32
N LYS A 81 -4.02 3.09 -0.05
CA LYS A 81 -4.57 4.06 0.90
C LYS A 81 -5.77 3.53 1.66
N THR A 82 -6.71 2.86 0.98
CA THR A 82 -7.87 2.26 1.64
C THR A 82 -7.44 1.20 2.65
N LYS A 83 -6.56 0.26 2.24
CA LYS A 83 -6.01 -0.77 3.13
C LYS A 83 -5.32 -0.16 4.34
N TYR A 84 -4.47 0.83 4.13
CA TYR A 84 -3.79 1.53 5.22
C TYR A 84 -4.77 2.23 6.17
N SER A 85 -5.81 2.87 5.63
CA SER A 85 -6.83 3.53 6.45
C SER A 85 -7.64 2.55 7.29
N THR A 86 -8.00 1.39 6.74
CA THR A 86 -8.65 0.31 7.50
C THR A 86 -7.73 -0.24 8.58
N PHE A 87 -6.44 -0.42 8.28
CA PHE A 87 -5.44 -0.87 9.26
C PHE A 87 -5.26 0.13 10.40
N ARG A 88 -5.13 1.42 10.09
CA ARG A 88 -5.07 2.46 11.12
C ARG A 88 -6.32 2.46 11.99
N ARG A 89 -7.51 2.30 11.40
CA ARG A 89 -8.76 2.28 12.17
C ARG A 89 -8.85 1.06 13.10
N SER A 90 -8.38 -0.11 12.70
CA SER A 90 -8.38 -1.28 13.57
C SER A 90 -7.44 -1.12 14.76
N LEU A 91 -6.33 -0.40 14.61
CA LEU A 91 -5.39 -0.14 15.72
C LEU A 91 -5.99 0.74 16.82
N TYR A 92 -6.80 1.75 16.47
CA TYR A 92 -7.43 2.66 17.44
C TYR A 92 -8.84 2.21 17.84
N GLY A 93 -9.30 1.05 17.38
CA GLY A 93 -10.62 0.51 17.72
C GLY A 93 -10.60 -0.21 19.07
N THR A 94 -11.20 0.37 20.09
CA THR A 94 -11.30 -0.24 21.44
C THR A 94 -12.48 -1.21 21.59
N GLY A 95 -13.21 -1.49 20.50
CA GLY A 95 -14.51 -2.17 20.50
C GLY A 95 -14.47 -3.70 20.31
N GLY A 96 -13.45 -4.41 20.81
CA GLY A 96 -13.43 -5.88 20.94
C GLY A 96 -13.58 -6.71 19.64
N GLY A 97 -13.51 -6.11 18.46
CA GLY A 97 -13.54 -6.81 17.17
C GLY A 97 -12.18 -7.39 16.78
N PRO A 98 -12.14 -8.44 15.96
CA PRO A 98 -10.87 -9.03 15.51
C PRO A 98 -10.03 -7.99 14.76
N SER A 99 -8.73 -7.97 15.07
CA SER A 99 -7.75 -7.14 14.35
C SER A 99 -7.74 -7.55 12.87
N ALA A 100 -7.82 -6.58 11.97
CA ALA A 100 -7.78 -6.85 10.54
C ALA A 100 -6.33 -7.17 10.13
N GLU A 101 -6.05 -8.44 9.82
CA GLU A 101 -4.79 -8.84 9.17
C GLU A 101 -4.73 -8.26 7.76
N ILE A 102 -4.01 -7.14 7.59
CA ILE A 102 -3.92 -6.44 6.32
C ILE A 102 -2.57 -6.70 5.68
N ASN A 103 -2.60 -7.53 4.64
CA ASN A 103 -1.46 -7.81 3.77
C ASN A 103 -1.45 -6.83 2.58
N PHE A 104 -0.32 -6.14 2.41
CA PHE A 104 -0.06 -5.30 1.24
C PHE A 104 0.66 -6.13 0.18
N SER A 105 0.25 -5.98 -1.07
CA SER A 105 1.05 -6.56 -2.16
C SER A 105 2.32 -5.74 -2.39
N GLN A 106 3.30 -6.33 -3.06
CA GLN A 106 4.58 -5.70 -3.34
C GLN A 106 4.41 -4.36 -4.08
N GLU A 107 3.51 -4.31 -5.07
CA GLU A 107 3.22 -3.07 -5.79
C GLU A 107 2.55 -2.00 -4.90
N GLU A 108 1.74 -2.40 -3.92
CA GLU A 108 1.12 -1.46 -2.97
C GLU A 108 2.16 -0.89 -2.00
N GLU A 109 3.10 -1.72 -1.53
CA GLU A 109 4.18 -1.28 -0.66
C GLU A 109 5.09 -0.25 -1.35
N VAL A 110 5.49 -0.52 -2.59
CA VAL A 110 6.28 0.44 -3.38
C VAL A 110 5.52 1.75 -3.55
N VAL A 111 4.21 1.71 -3.86
CA VAL A 111 3.43 2.94 -4.01
C VAL A 111 3.30 3.73 -2.70
N MET A 112 3.17 3.05 -1.57
CA MET A 112 3.17 3.70 -0.26
C MET A 112 4.50 4.37 0.05
N GLU A 113 5.62 3.71 -0.24
CA GLU A 113 6.97 4.27 -0.10
C GLU A 113 7.12 5.54 -0.94
N LEU A 114 6.70 5.52 -2.21
CA LEU A 114 6.84 6.66 -3.13
C LEU A 114 5.94 7.85 -2.77
N SER A 115 4.72 7.58 -2.29
CA SER A 115 3.74 8.64 -2.02
C SER A 115 3.95 9.33 -0.65
N GLY A 116 4.79 8.76 0.22
CA GLY A 116 5.12 9.28 1.54
C GLY A 116 3.90 9.56 2.43
N THR A 117 3.96 10.67 3.18
CA THR A 117 2.91 11.09 4.14
C THR A 117 1.54 11.36 3.52
N SER A 118 1.45 11.52 2.19
CA SER A 118 0.16 11.77 1.54
C SER A 118 -0.77 10.55 1.59
N VAL A 119 -0.21 9.35 1.75
CA VAL A 119 -0.97 8.10 1.91
C VAL A 119 -1.11 7.73 3.38
N MET A 120 -0.06 7.93 4.17
CA MET A 120 -0.02 7.51 5.58
C MET A 120 -0.66 8.49 6.57
N GLY A 121 -0.94 9.72 6.13
CA GLY A 121 -1.37 10.82 7.01
C GLY A 121 -0.17 11.48 7.69
N LEU A 122 -0.44 12.62 8.35
CA LEU A 122 0.53 13.21 9.27
C LEU A 122 0.41 12.51 10.63
N PRO A 123 1.54 12.26 11.32
CA PRO A 123 1.52 11.78 12.70
C PRO A 123 0.77 12.76 13.60
N SER A 124 0.06 12.24 14.61
CA SER A 124 -0.73 13.07 15.53
C SER A 124 0.23 13.72 16.53
N ARG A 125 0.38 15.05 16.45
CA ARG A 125 1.35 15.81 17.25
C ARG A 125 1.07 15.81 18.77
N ASN A 126 -0.12 15.36 19.19
CA ASN A 126 -0.67 15.63 20.52
C ASN A 126 -1.23 14.42 21.26
N ASP A 127 -1.03 13.19 20.77
CA ASP A 127 -1.54 11.99 21.43
C ASP A 127 -0.38 11.15 21.99
N CYS A 128 -0.42 10.84 23.28
CA CYS A 128 0.62 10.06 23.96
C CYS A 128 0.69 8.60 23.48
N ASP A 129 -0.29 8.15 22.69
CA ASP A 129 -0.43 6.78 22.22
C ASP A 129 -0.16 6.63 20.71
N GLU A 130 0.75 7.44 20.16
CA GLU A 130 1.09 7.35 18.73
C GLU A 130 1.71 5.98 18.39
N ILE A 131 0.89 5.10 17.77
CA ILE A 131 1.37 3.84 17.23
C ILE A 131 2.06 4.14 15.90
N VAL A 132 3.39 4.18 15.89
CA VAL A 132 4.18 4.33 14.67
C VAL A 132 4.11 3.04 13.86
N ILE A 133 3.50 3.04 12.67
CA ILE A 133 3.49 1.86 11.79
C ILE A 133 4.84 1.80 11.06
N THR A 134 5.82 1.12 11.66
CA THR A 134 7.08 0.76 10.99
C THR A 134 7.01 -0.68 10.46
N LYS A 135 7.93 -1.05 9.57
CA LYS A 135 8.08 -2.44 9.11
C LYS A 135 8.21 -3.43 10.29
N GLU A 136 8.88 -3.00 11.37
CA GLU A 136 9.07 -3.76 12.62
C GLU A 136 7.78 -3.95 13.43
N THR A 137 6.84 -2.99 13.40
CA THR A 137 5.56 -3.18 14.10
C THR A 137 4.68 -4.25 13.46
N LYS A 138 4.81 -4.54 12.16
CA LYS A 138 4.04 -5.59 11.50
C LYS A 138 4.39 -7.00 12.01
N GLU A 139 5.65 -7.23 12.39
CA GLU A 139 6.14 -8.52 12.87
C GLU A 139 5.74 -8.77 14.33
N LYS A 140 5.82 -7.76 15.21
CA LYS A 140 5.42 -7.88 16.63
C LYS A 140 3.95 -8.26 16.85
N TYR A 141 3.04 -7.80 15.99
CA TYR A 141 1.61 -8.13 16.12
C TYR A 141 1.23 -9.48 15.48
N ALA A 142 2.08 -10.07 14.64
CA ALA A 142 1.84 -11.40 14.07
C ALA A 142 2.12 -12.52 15.10
N GLU A 143 3.01 -12.30 16.06
CA GLU A 143 3.39 -13.30 17.08
C GLU A 143 2.47 -13.35 18.30
N THR A 144 1.66 -12.30 18.57
CA THR A 144 0.82 -12.23 19.78
C THR A 144 -0.49 -13.05 19.66
N SER A 145 -0.82 -13.59 18.48
CA SER A 145 -2.06 -14.36 18.27
C SER A 145 -1.98 -15.85 18.62
N GLN A 146 -0.89 -16.34 19.25
CA GLN A 146 -0.74 -17.76 19.60
C GLN A 146 -0.70 -18.09 21.10
N ASP A 147 -0.82 -17.12 22.02
CA ASP A 147 -0.69 -17.45 23.45
C ASP A 147 -1.79 -16.84 24.34
N THR A 148 -3.02 -17.31 24.16
CA THR A 148 -4.01 -17.33 25.25
C THR A 148 -4.87 -18.59 25.14
N ALA A 149 -4.27 -19.75 25.42
CA ALA A 149 -5.01 -20.91 25.91
C ALA A 149 -4.78 -21.01 27.42
N LEU A 150 -5.74 -20.50 28.21
CA LEU A 150 -5.82 -20.77 29.64
C LEU A 150 -5.92 -22.29 29.88
N PRO A 151 -5.07 -22.93 30.71
CA PRO A 151 -5.44 -24.18 31.32
C PRO A 151 -6.13 -23.90 32.66
N ALA A 152 -7.39 -24.32 32.73
CA ALA A 152 -8.15 -24.40 33.94
C ALA A 152 -7.55 -25.45 34.91
N LYS A 153 -7.38 -25.02 36.17
CA LYS A 153 -7.33 -25.77 37.44
C LYS A 153 -6.52 -27.08 37.50
N ASN A 154 -5.46 -27.08 38.31
CA ASN A 154 -5.30 -28.12 39.34
C ASN A 154 -4.63 -27.54 40.58
N ASN A 155 -5.20 -27.85 41.74
CA ASN A 155 -4.86 -27.32 43.04
C ASN A 155 -4.24 -28.47 43.84
N GLN A 156 -2.94 -28.43 44.14
CA GLN A 156 -2.33 -29.20 45.24
C GLN A 156 -1.20 -28.41 45.91
N ASN A 157 -1.36 -28.24 47.23
CA ASN A 157 -0.38 -27.87 48.28
C ASN A 157 1.03 -28.44 48.02
N ILE A 158 2.15 -27.88 48.51
CA ILE A 158 2.59 -27.85 49.92
C ILE A 158 3.71 -26.80 50.12
N LEU A 159 3.74 -26.20 51.32
CA LEU A 159 4.73 -25.31 51.93
C LEU A 159 6.21 -25.69 51.71
N ASN A 160 7.10 -24.69 51.54
CA ASN A 160 8.29 -24.59 52.39
C ASN A 160 8.93 -23.18 52.39
N ILE A 161 9.12 -22.63 53.58
CA ILE A 161 9.77 -21.34 53.90
C ILE A 161 11.26 -21.64 54.20
N PRO A 162 12.23 -20.80 53.77
CA PRO A 162 13.66 -21.09 53.95
C PRO A 162 14.21 -20.61 55.30
N GLN A 163 14.97 -21.46 55.99
CA GLN A 163 16.24 -21.14 56.66
C GLN A 163 17.14 -22.37 56.59
#